data_AF-G4T8Z2-F1
#
_entry.id   AF-G4T8Z2-F1
#
_cell.length_a   1.000
_cell.length_b   1.000
_cell.length_c   1.000
_cell.angle_alpha   90.00
_cell.angle_beta   90.00
_cell.angle_gamma   90.00
#
_symmetry.space_group_name_H-M   'P 1'
#
loop_
_entity.id
_entity.type
_entity.pdbx_description
1 polymer ?
#
loop_
_entity_poly.entity_id
_entity_poly.type
_entity_poly.pdbx_seq_one_letter_code
_entity_poly.pdbx_strand_id
1 'polypeptide(L)'
;MATFPKQAEYDVQQKLKEMDSVPLFMKTLPSDGEEAGEALEALQALVHDGTPDGSTKEEIATNFKTQGNDYFKAERYREALGFYTQAIDAKPTDSDLLQSLLLNRAACNLELSNKSLKALYRSALALIALERPEEAIDCCNRALVADAQNSSILNALSKAKALKERQEAREKAKQEAAAAAKAREMKIQAALRFNQARSILVLPLAPGQPSLEHHPTLSNDDPPRLSVPMLFLYPQYSQSDIISSFHEDTRFTDHLEVMFPPEGTRPGWDLQGDYVLSNLVLYASTKRKRLLKIGKKTTLADLCNNAAAKTGEPVDGLEMVDGHLSVVVLPKGTVEKDWIDKFKIQRGG
;
A
#
# COMPACT_ATOMS: atom_id res chain seq x y z
N MET A 1 2.87 114.00 18.75
CA MET A 1 4.29 113.83 18.36
C MET A 1 4.83 112.59 19.03
N ALA A 2 5.03 111.51 18.27
CA ALA A 2 5.93 110.41 18.61
C ALA A 2 6.34 109.77 17.29
N THR A 3 7.61 109.93 16.95
CA THR A 3 8.29 109.55 15.71
C THR A 3 8.41 108.04 15.59
N PHE A 4 7.87 107.45 14.52
CA PHE A 4 8.15 106.06 14.16
C PHE A 4 9.61 105.94 13.68
N PRO A 5 10.33 104.87 14.05
CA PRO A 5 11.71 104.65 13.60
C PRO A 5 11.73 104.46 12.07
N LYS A 6 12.64 105.18 11.40
CA LYS A 6 12.89 105.04 9.96
C LYS A 6 13.20 103.57 9.64
N GLN A 7 12.46 102.98 8.71
CA GLN A 7 12.81 101.67 8.13
C GLN A 7 14.21 101.79 7.54
N ALA A 8 15.12 100.90 7.93
CA ALA A 8 16.40 100.77 7.26
C ALA A 8 16.12 100.52 5.77
N GLU A 9 16.72 101.32 4.88
CA GLU A 9 16.70 101.06 3.45
C GLU A 9 17.46 99.75 3.22
N TYR A 10 16.73 98.64 3.21
CA TYR A 10 17.27 97.34 2.89
C TYR A 10 17.54 97.32 1.39
N ASP A 11 18.81 97.24 0.99
CA ASP A 11 19.18 97.01 -0.40
C ASP A 11 18.71 95.60 -0.81
N VAL A 12 17.55 95.56 -1.44
CA VAL A 12 16.90 94.32 -1.92
C VAL A 12 17.83 93.57 -2.87
N GLN A 13 18.68 94.27 -3.61
CA GLN A 13 19.62 93.66 -4.55
C GLN A 13 20.74 92.90 -3.84
N GLN A 14 21.19 93.39 -2.68
CA GLN A 14 22.20 92.70 -1.87
C GLN A 14 21.65 91.40 -1.29
N LYS A 15 20.42 91.40 -0.76
CA LYS A 15 19.77 90.19 -0.27
C LYS A 15 19.47 89.16 -1.37
N LEU A 16 19.14 89.61 -2.58
CA LEU A 16 18.99 88.73 -3.74
C LEU A 16 20.30 88.03 -4.10
N LYS A 17 21.43 88.73 -4.06
CA LYS A 17 22.76 88.13 -4.27
C LYS A 17 23.13 87.13 -3.17
N GLU A 18 22.80 87.43 -1.92
CA GLU A 18 22.99 86.50 -0.78
C GLU A 18 22.04 85.29 -0.87
N MET A 19 20.86 85.42 -1.47
CA MET A 19 19.97 84.28 -1.72
C MET A 19 20.50 83.40 -2.85
N ASP A 20 21.05 83.98 -3.92
CA ASP A 20 21.61 83.23 -5.04
C ASP A 20 22.87 82.42 -4.64
N SER A 21 23.52 82.72 -3.52
CA SER A 21 24.63 81.92 -2.95
C SER A 21 24.18 80.77 -2.04
N VAL A 22 22.89 80.72 -1.66
CA VAL A 22 22.33 79.59 -0.91
C VAL A 22 22.01 78.44 -1.87
N PRO A 23 22.51 77.22 -1.63
CA PRO A 23 22.36 76.09 -2.55
C PRO A 23 20.91 75.77 -2.97
N LEU A 24 19.93 76.09 -2.10
CA LEU A 24 18.50 75.88 -2.36
C LEU A 24 17.91 76.84 -3.42
N PHE A 25 18.51 78.02 -3.60
CA PHE A 25 18.01 79.09 -4.49
C PHE A 25 18.98 79.41 -5.63
N MET A 26 20.10 78.72 -5.68
CA MET A 26 21.16 78.89 -6.67
C MET A 26 20.69 78.49 -8.07
N LYS A 27 20.87 79.39 -9.05
CA LYS A 27 20.40 79.17 -10.44
C LYS A 27 21.38 78.39 -11.31
N THR A 28 22.67 78.40 -10.97
CA THR A 28 23.76 77.73 -11.72
C THR A 28 24.84 77.28 -10.75
N LEU A 29 25.41 76.08 -10.92
CA LEU A 29 26.58 75.64 -10.16
C LEU A 29 27.83 76.46 -10.56
N PRO A 30 28.76 76.76 -9.62
CA PRO A 30 30.00 77.45 -9.95
C PRO A 30 30.88 76.56 -10.83
N SER A 31 31.57 77.14 -11.81
CA SER A 31 32.56 76.44 -12.64
C SER A 31 33.87 76.25 -11.86
N ASP A 32 34.60 75.18 -12.15
CA ASP A 32 35.89 74.83 -11.52
C ASP A 32 36.86 76.02 -11.51
N GLY A 33 36.94 76.73 -10.37
CA GLY A 33 37.79 77.92 -10.19
C GLY A 33 37.15 79.08 -9.41
N GLU A 34 35.84 79.06 -9.17
CA GLU A 34 35.17 80.00 -8.25
C GLU A 34 35.00 79.37 -6.86
N GLU A 35 35.29 80.12 -5.78
CA GLU A 35 35.13 79.65 -4.40
C GLU A 35 33.67 79.22 -4.16
N ALA A 36 33.44 77.91 -4.04
CA ALA A 36 32.15 77.38 -3.63
C ALA A 36 31.84 77.91 -2.22
N GLY A 37 30.67 78.51 -2.02
CA GLY A 37 30.28 79.02 -0.70
C GLY A 37 30.33 77.91 0.35
N GLU A 38 30.70 78.26 1.58
CA GLU A 38 30.87 77.33 2.73
C GLU A 38 29.67 76.39 2.93
N ALA A 39 28.45 76.85 2.62
CA ALA A 39 27.23 76.03 2.66
C ALA A 39 27.16 74.96 1.57
N LEU A 40 27.69 75.24 0.36
CA LEU A 40 27.77 74.29 -0.74
C LEU A 40 28.88 73.28 -0.48
N GLU A 41 30.03 73.72 0.06
CA GLU A 41 31.13 72.85 0.47
C GLU A 41 30.73 71.97 1.66
N ALA A 42 29.98 72.49 2.65
CA ALA A 42 29.42 71.71 3.75
C ALA A 42 28.39 70.68 3.25
N LEU A 43 27.57 71.00 2.25
CA LEU A 43 26.68 70.02 1.61
C LEU A 43 27.45 69.00 0.77
N GLN A 44 28.51 69.41 0.06
CA GLN A 44 29.40 68.51 -0.67
C GLN A 44 30.13 67.56 0.29
N ALA A 45 30.56 68.06 1.45
CA ALA A 45 31.12 67.26 2.52
C ALA A 45 30.09 66.31 3.12
N LEU A 46 28.84 66.73 3.33
CA LEU A 46 27.75 65.87 3.83
C LEU A 46 27.36 64.77 2.81
N VAL A 47 27.50 65.06 1.52
CA VAL A 47 27.34 64.10 0.42
C VAL A 47 28.57 63.19 0.29
N HIS A 48 29.77 63.66 0.63
CA HIS A 48 31.01 62.85 0.60
C HIS A 48 31.24 62.02 1.88
N ASP A 49 30.76 62.46 3.04
CA ASP A 49 30.73 61.69 4.30
C ASP A 49 29.74 60.51 4.22
N GLY A 50 28.75 60.61 3.32
CA GLY A 50 27.96 59.49 2.85
C GLY A 50 28.58 58.87 1.61
N THR A 51 29.61 58.04 1.75
CA THR A 51 30.24 57.35 0.62
C THR A 51 29.20 56.76 -0.34
N PRO A 52 29.23 57.08 -1.65
CA PRO A 52 28.25 56.61 -2.62
C PRO A 52 28.56 55.19 -3.10
N ASP A 53 28.70 54.24 -2.17
CA ASP A 53 29.12 52.89 -2.52
C ASP A 53 28.61 51.89 -1.48
N GLY A 54 27.70 50.99 -1.87
CA GLY A 54 27.18 49.87 -1.06
C GLY A 54 26.52 50.25 0.27
N SER A 55 27.32 50.73 1.22
CA SER A 55 27.11 50.85 2.67
C SER A 55 25.78 51.47 3.05
N THR A 56 25.33 52.53 2.36
CA THR A 56 24.04 53.17 2.63
C THR A 56 22.85 52.23 2.35
N LYS A 57 22.95 51.36 1.33
CA LYS A 57 21.89 50.38 1.03
C LYS A 57 21.87 49.26 2.07
N GLU A 58 23.03 48.84 2.57
CA GLU A 58 23.11 47.85 3.63
C GLU A 58 22.61 48.41 4.97
N GLU A 59 22.91 49.66 5.30
CA GLU A 59 22.40 50.32 6.50
C GLU A 59 20.86 50.49 6.45
N ILE A 60 20.32 50.92 5.31
CA ILE A 60 18.87 51.03 5.09
C ILE A 60 18.20 49.66 5.21
N ALA A 61 18.74 48.64 4.54
CA ALA A 61 18.22 47.27 4.61
C ALA A 61 18.31 46.70 6.04
N THR A 62 19.37 47.02 6.79
CA THR A 62 19.56 46.58 8.18
C THR A 62 18.54 47.25 9.11
N ASN A 63 18.25 48.53 8.91
CA ASN A 63 17.21 49.24 9.67
C ASN A 63 15.81 48.67 9.39
N PHE A 64 15.46 48.40 8.13
CA PHE A 64 14.19 47.74 7.83
C PHE A 64 14.13 46.29 8.34
N LYS A 65 15.27 45.59 8.39
CA LYS A 65 15.38 44.26 9.01
C LYS A 65 15.10 44.31 10.51
N THR A 66 15.67 45.27 11.25
CA THR A 66 15.43 45.39 12.70
C THR A 66 13.97 45.70 12.99
N GLN A 67 13.37 46.64 12.25
CA GLN A 67 11.94 46.94 12.35
C GLN A 67 11.09 45.71 12.02
N GLY A 68 11.36 45.01 10.91
CA GLY A 68 10.67 43.78 10.54
C GLY A 68 10.76 42.70 11.62
N ASN A 69 11.92 42.55 12.28
CA ASN A 69 12.11 41.60 13.37
C ASN A 69 11.26 41.95 14.60
N ASP A 70 11.10 43.24 14.92
CA ASP A 70 10.28 43.68 16.05
C ASP A 70 8.78 43.43 15.78
N TYR A 71 8.30 43.71 14.57
CA TYR A 71 6.93 43.35 14.16
C TYR A 71 6.71 41.83 14.09
N PHE A 72 7.75 41.06 13.73
CA PHE A 72 7.70 39.60 13.72
C PHE A 72 7.55 39.02 15.13
N LYS A 73 8.31 39.56 16.11
CA LYS A 73 8.18 39.20 17.54
C LYS A 73 6.81 39.58 18.10
N ALA A 74 6.21 40.66 17.60
CA ALA A 74 4.86 41.09 17.97
C ALA A 74 3.72 40.32 17.24
N GLU A 75 4.05 39.23 16.53
CA GLU A 75 3.11 38.39 15.75
C GLU A 75 2.34 39.14 14.64
N ARG A 76 2.77 40.36 14.27
CA ARG A 76 2.16 41.17 13.19
C ARG A 76 2.81 40.84 11.85
N TYR A 77 2.69 39.58 11.43
CA TYR A 77 3.40 39.04 10.25
C TYR A 77 3.11 39.78 8.94
N ARG A 78 1.90 40.35 8.78
CA ARG A 78 1.52 41.09 7.57
C ARG A 78 2.30 42.39 7.41
N GLU A 79 2.56 43.07 8.51
CA GLU A 79 3.33 44.32 8.52
C GLU A 79 4.83 44.05 8.48
N ALA A 80 5.28 43.02 9.21
CA ALA A 80 6.66 42.53 9.14
C ALA A 80 7.06 42.17 7.69
N LEU A 81 6.16 41.52 6.94
CA LEU A 81 6.36 41.21 5.51
C LEU A 81 6.57 42.47 4.66
N GLY A 82 5.83 43.55 4.95
CA GLY A 82 6.00 44.85 4.29
C GLY A 82 7.40 45.42 4.49
N PHE A 83 7.87 45.44 5.73
CA PHE A 83 9.22 45.94 6.06
C PHE A 83 10.35 45.07 5.47
N TYR A 84 10.23 43.74 5.50
CA TYR A 84 11.21 42.87 4.83
C TYR A 84 11.21 43.04 3.31
N THR A 85 10.06 43.35 2.70
CA THR A 85 9.98 43.62 1.26
C THR A 85 10.68 44.94 0.93
N GLN A 86 10.45 45.99 1.73
CA GLN A 86 11.17 47.27 1.59
C GLN A 86 12.69 47.12 1.77
N ALA A 87 13.12 46.27 2.71
CA ALA A 87 14.54 45.95 2.90
C ALA A 87 15.17 45.27 1.67
N ILE A 88 14.42 44.39 0.99
CA ILE A 88 14.87 43.72 -0.24
C ILE A 88 14.85 44.70 -1.43
N ASP A 89 13.86 45.59 -1.49
CA ASP A 89 13.70 46.59 -2.56
C ASP A 89 14.83 47.64 -2.53
N ALA A 90 15.46 47.86 -1.36
CA ALA A 90 16.70 48.65 -1.23
C ALA A 90 17.91 48.01 -1.94
N LYS A 91 17.80 46.74 -2.38
CA LYS A 91 18.82 45.96 -3.11
C LYS A 91 20.20 46.00 -2.40
N PRO A 92 20.29 45.45 -1.17
CA PRO A 92 21.57 45.32 -0.48
C PRO A 92 22.54 44.47 -1.29
N THR A 93 23.81 44.83 -1.29
CA THR A 93 24.87 44.13 -2.05
C THR A 93 25.39 42.91 -1.27
N ASP A 94 25.23 42.93 0.06
CA ASP A 94 25.61 41.82 0.94
C ASP A 94 24.66 40.62 0.79
N SER A 95 25.26 39.48 0.39
CA SER A 95 24.57 38.21 0.19
C SER A 95 24.01 37.64 1.49
N ASP A 96 24.70 37.81 2.63
CA ASP A 96 24.28 37.24 3.91
C ASP A 96 23.07 38.00 4.48
N LEU A 97 23.09 39.33 4.36
CA LEU A 97 21.94 40.17 4.70
C LEU A 97 20.73 39.84 3.82
N LEU A 98 20.91 39.73 2.50
CA LEU A 98 19.85 39.37 1.57
C LEU A 98 19.25 37.99 1.87
N GLN A 99 20.09 36.99 2.14
CA GLN A 99 19.65 35.65 2.53
C GLN A 99 18.79 35.69 3.80
N SER A 100 19.22 36.45 4.81
CA SER A 100 18.46 36.58 6.06
C SER A 100 17.09 37.27 5.87
N LEU A 101 17.03 38.29 4.99
CA LEU A 101 15.78 38.98 4.65
C LEU A 101 14.81 38.07 3.90
N LEU A 102 15.30 37.29 2.94
CA LEU A 102 14.50 36.32 2.19
C LEU A 102 13.98 35.20 3.10
N LEU A 103 14.81 34.71 4.03
CA LEU A 103 14.41 33.71 5.01
C LEU A 103 13.29 34.24 5.94
N ASN A 104 13.46 35.44 6.47
CA ASN A 104 12.47 36.06 7.36
C ASN A 104 11.16 36.40 6.62
N ARG A 105 11.23 36.81 5.36
CA ARG A 105 10.06 37.01 4.48
C ARG A 105 9.36 35.68 4.20
N ALA A 106 10.10 34.60 3.98
CA ALA A 106 9.53 33.26 3.81
C ALA A 106 8.83 32.79 5.09
N ALA A 107 9.43 33.02 6.27
CA ALA A 107 8.82 32.73 7.56
C ALA A 107 7.49 33.50 7.76
N CYS A 108 7.44 34.80 7.43
CA CYS A 108 6.20 35.57 7.48
C CYS A 108 5.11 35.00 6.56
N ASN A 109 5.46 34.59 5.35
CA ASN A 109 4.52 33.99 4.41
C ASN A 109 4.04 32.62 4.86
N LEU A 110 4.90 31.82 5.48
CA LEU A 110 4.53 30.52 6.04
C LEU A 110 3.50 30.69 7.16
N GLU A 111 3.71 31.66 8.05
CA GLU A 111 2.79 31.97 9.13
C GLU A 111 1.45 32.52 8.62
N LEU A 112 1.48 33.42 7.63
CA LEU A 112 0.26 34.02 7.05
C LEU A 112 -0.53 33.02 6.19
N SER A 113 0.14 32.18 5.40
CA SER A 113 -0.49 31.22 4.49
C SER A 113 -1.04 30.01 5.23
N ASN A 114 -0.39 29.55 6.30
CA ASN A 114 -0.91 28.44 7.12
C ASN A 114 -2.07 28.84 8.03
N LYS A 115 -2.24 30.14 8.33
CA LYS A 115 -3.33 30.63 9.19
C LYS A 115 -4.56 31.11 8.42
N SER A 116 -4.54 31.12 7.09
CA SER A 116 -5.73 31.47 6.30
C SER A 116 -6.74 30.33 6.31
N LEU A 117 -7.87 30.54 6.99
CA LEU A 117 -8.98 29.59 7.09
C LEU A 117 -9.43 29.05 5.71
N LYS A 118 -9.41 29.89 4.67
CA LYS A 118 -9.78 29.48 3.30
C LYS A 118 -8.73 28.59 2.66
N ALA A 119 -7.45 28.80 2.95
CA ALA A 119 -6.37 27.95 2.46
C ALA A 119 -6.42 26.57 3.13
N LEU A 120 -6.60 26.53 4.45
CA LEU A 120 -6.73 25.29 5.23
C LEU A 120 -7.98 24.48 4.82
N TYR A 121 -9.09 25.16 4.52
CA TYR A 121 -10.29 24.48 4.02
C TYR A 121 -10.06 23.86 2.63
N ARG A 122 -9.40 24.59 1.72
CA ARG A 122 -9.07 24.08 0.38
C ARG A 122 -8.07 22.92 0.44
N SER A 123 -7.06 22.99 1.30
CA SER A 123 -6.10 21.89 1.48
C SER A 123 -6.79 20.65 2.05
N ALA A 124 -7.67 20.80 3.05
CA ALA A 124 -8.45 19.68 3.59
C ALA A 124 -9.30 18.99 2.52
N LEU A 125 -9.98 19.76 1.65
CA LEU A 125 -10.75 19.18 0.54
C LEU A 125 -9.87 18.44 -0.48
N ALA A 126 -8.70 19.00 -0.83
CA ALA A 126 -7.76 18.34 -1.72
C ALA A 126 -7.24 17.02 -1.13
N LEU A 127 -6.92 17.01 0.17
CA LEU A 127 -6.43 15.82 0.88
C LEU A 127 -7.51 14.73 1.00
N ILE A 128 -8.78 15.11 1.17
CA ILE A 128 -9.91 14.18 1.11
C ILE A 128 -10.02 13.55 -0.29
N ALA A 129 -9.85 14.35 -1.36
CA ALA A 129 -9.87 13.85 -2.73
C ALA A 129 -8.67 12.94 -3.06
N LEU A 130 -7.53 13.16 -2.42
CA LEU A 130 -6.33 12.32 -2.51
C LEU A 130 -6.36 11.09 -1.58
N GLU A 131 -7.48 10.86 -0.89
CA GLU A 131 -7.65 9.74 0.06
C GLU A 131 -6.58 9.72 1.19
N ARG A 132 -6.12 10.90 1.63
CA ARG A 132 -5.19 11.08 2.75
C ARG A 132 -5.92 11.66 3.97
N PRO A 133 -6.66 10.84 4.73
CA PRO A 133 -7.54 11.35 5.77
C PRO A 133 -6.80 11.93 6.98
N GLU A 134 -5.61 11.43 7.33
CA GLU A 134 -4.89 11.89 8.53
C GLU A 134 -4.46 13.35 8.41
N GLU A 135 -3.88 13.71 7.26
CA GLU A 135 -3.46 15.08 6.97
C GLU A 135 -4.66 16.00 6.76
N ALA A 136 -5.75 15.49 6.20
CA ALA A 136 -6.99 16.25 6.07
C ALA A 136 -7.57 16.61 7.45
N ILE A 137 -7.54 15.67 8.40
CA ILE A 137 -7.97 15.89 9.79
C ILE A 137 -7.06 16.92 10.47
N ASP A 138 -5.74 16.83 10.28
CA ASP A 138 -4.79 17.82 10.83
C ASP A 138 -5.08 19.25 10.29
N CYS A 139 -5.27 19.40 8.99
CA CYS A 139 -5.66 20.69 8.39
C CYS A 139 -6.97 21.23 8.97
N CYS A 140 -7.98 20.37 9.18
CA CYS A 140 -9.25 20.77 9.78
C CYS A 140 -9.08 21.17 11.25
N ASN A 141 -8.30 20.43 12.03
CA ASN A 141 -8.04 20.74 13.44
C ASN A 141 -7.33 22.09 13.58
N ARG A 142 -6.32 22.37 12.75
CA ARG A 142 -5.65 23.68 12.71
C ARG A 142 -6.61 24.81 12.36
N ALA A 143 -7.55 24.57 11.46
CA ALA A 143 -8.55 25.55 11.08
C ALA A 143 -9.58 25.80 12.20
N LEU A 144 -9.94 24.77 12.99
CA LEU A 144 -10.83 24.89 14.14
C LEU A 144 -10.19 25.65 15.32
N VAL A 145 -8.86 25.65 15.44
CA VAL A 145 -8.15 26.50 16.41
C VAL A 145 -8.34 27.98 16.09
N ALA A 146 -8.41 28.34 14.81
CA ALA A 146 -8.61 29.72 14.37
C ALA A 146 -10.10 30.14 14.35
N ASP A 147 -11.02 29.23 13.99
CA ASP A 147 -12.47 29.46 14.01
C ASP A 147 -13.23 28.17 14.35
N ALA A 148 -13.61 28.03 15.62
CA ALA A 148 -14.23 26.84 16.16
C ALA A 148 -15.68 26.61 15.68
N GLN A 149 -16.36 27.65 15.17
CA GLN A 149 -17.79 27.59 14.80
C GLN A 149 -18.02 27.48 13.29
N ASN A 150 -16.97 27.25 12.50
CA ASN A 150 -17.09 27.19 11.06
C ASN A 150 -17.75 25.89 10.58
N SER A 151 -19.00 25.98 10.13
CA SER A 151 -19.77 24.83 9.62
C SER A 151 -19.10 24.11 8.44
N SER A 152 -18.35 24.83 7.61
CA SER A 152 -17.69 24.24 6.43
C SER A 152 -16.53 23.32 6.83
N ILE A 153 -15.74 23.74 7.82
CA ILE A 153 -14.60 22.96 8.34
C ILE A 153 -15.08 21.76 9.14
N LEU A 154 -16.13 21.90 9.95
CA LEU A 154 -16.74 20.77 10.68
C LEU A 154 -17.26 19.68 9.72
N ASN A 155 -17.87 20.09 8.60
CA ASN A 155 -18.31 19.17 7.55
C ASN A 155 -17.14 18.48 6.82
N ALA A 156 -16.00 19.18 6.65
CA ALA A 156 -14.81 18.58 6.08
C ALA A 156 -14.17 17.57 7.05
N LEU A 157 -14.13 17.89 8.35
CA LEU A 157 -13.62 17.00 9.41
C LEU A 157 -14.43 15.70 9.49
N SER A 158 -15.75 15.77 9.47
CA SER A 158 -16.60 14.57 9.52
C SER A 158 -16.39 13.66 8.31
N LYS A 159 -16.25 14.25 7.11
CA LYS A 159 -15.90 13.52 5.89
C LYS A 159 -14.53 12.86 5.98
N ALA A 160 -13.52 13.56 6.48
CA ALA A 160 -12.17 13.02 6.62
C ALA A 160 -12.11 11.86 7.65
N LYS A 161 -12.82 11.97 8.78
CA LYS A 161 -12.94 10.90 9.77
C LYS A 161 -13.64 9.65 9.22
N ALA A 162 -14.76 9.82 8.52
CA ALA A 162 -15.46 8.70 7.90
C ALA A 162 -14.60 7.99 6.84
N LEU A 163 -13.77 8.74 6.10
CA LEU A 163 -12.82 8.17 5.15
C LEU A 163 -11.73 7.34 5.85
N LYS A 164 -11.21 7.80 6.99
CA LYS A 164 -10.25 7.06 7.83
C LYS A 164 -10.82 5.73 8.31
N GLU A 165 -11.99 5.74 8.92
CA GLU A 165 -12.65 4.53 9.44
C GLU A 165 -12.89 3.50 8.32
N ARG A 166 -13.29 3.96 7.13
CA ARG A 166 -13.47 3.09 5.96
C ARG A 166 -12.16 2.45 5.48
N GLN A 167 -11.05 3.19 5.49
CA GLN A 167 -9.73 2.66 5.11
C GLN A 167 -9.26 1.62 6.13
N GLU A 168 -9.33 1.92 7.44
CA GLU A 168 -8.94 0.99 8.50
C GLU A 168 -9.77 -0.31 8.48
N ALA A 169 -11.09 -0.20 8.28
CA ALA A 169 -11.95 -1.37 8.15
C ALA A 169 -11.59 -2.25 6.94
N ARG A 170 -11.25 -1.62 5.80
CA ARG A 170 -10.82 -2.34 4.59
C ARG A 170 -9.48 -3.04 4.78
N GLU A 171 -8.53 -2.39 5.43
CA GLU A 171 -7.22 -2.97 5.72
C GLU A 171 -7.33 -4.15 6.69
N LYS A 172 -8.10 -4.00 7.77
CA LYS A 172 -8.36 -5.08 8.73
C LYS A 172 -9.00 -6.29 8.04
N ALA A 173 -10.04 -6.08 7.23
CA ALA A 173 -10.68 -7.15 6.47
C ALA A 173 -9.71 -7.83 5.49
N LYS A 174 -8.83 -7.06 4.83
CA LYS A 174 -7.80 -7.60 3.93
C LYS A 174 -6.76 -8.43 4.70
N GLN A 175 -6.34 -7.98 5.88
CA GLN A 175 -5.39 -8.71 6.73
C GLN A 175 -6.00 -10.02 7.26
N GLU A 176 -7.25 -9.99 7.74
CA GLU A 176 -7.97 -11.18 8.19
C GLU A 176 -8.16 -12.18 7.05
N ALA A 177 -8.56 -11.73 5.85
CA ALA A 177 -8.67 -12.58 4.67
C ALA A 177 -7.31 -13.18 4.24
N ALA A 178 -6.24 -12.38 4.27
CA ALA A 178 -4.89 -12.85 3.95
C ALA A 178 -4.37 -13.86 4.99
N ALA A 179 -4.66 -13.65 6.27
CA ALA A 179 -4.32 -14.58 7.35
C ALA A 179 -5.08 -15.90 7.21
N ALA A 180 -6.39 -15.83 6.92
CA ALA A 180 -7.22 -17.00 6.67
C ALA A 180 -6.74 -17.79 5.42
N ALA A 181 -6.36 -17.09 4.35
CA ALA A 181 -5.81 -17.71 3.14
C ALA A 181 -4.47 -18.40 3.43
N LYS A 182 -3.55 -17.75 4.14
CA LYS A 182 -2.27 -18.35 4.57
C LYS A 182 -2.49 -19.57 5.48
N ALA A 183 -3.43 -19.50 6.41
CA ALA A 183 -3.76 -20.62 7.28
C ALA A 183 -4.32 -21.82 6.48
N ARG A 184 -5.16 -21.56 5.48
CA ARG A 184 -5.65 -22.59 4.56
C ARG A 184 -4.52 -23.22 3.75
N GLU A 185 -3.63 -22.41 3.20
CA GLU A 185 -2.47 -22.89 2.44
C GLU A 185 -1.54 -23.75 3.31
N MET A 186 -1.24 -23.32 4.54
CA MET A 186 -0.43 -24.12 5.47
C MET A 186 -1.08 -25.46 5.81
N LYS A 187 -2.41 -25.50 5.98
CA LYS A 187 -3.14 -26.77 6.17
C LYS A 187 -3.05 -27.68 4.95
N ILE A 188 -3.20 -27.13 3.74
CA ILE A 188 -3.06 -27.89 2.49
C ILE A 188 -1.63 -28.41 2.33
N GLN A 189 -0.61 -27.59 2.60
CA GLN A 189 0.79 -28.01 2.54
C GLN A 189 1.13 -29.06 3.60
N ALA A 190 0.59 -28.94 4.81
CA ALA A 190 0.72 -29.97 5.84
C ALA A 190 0.05 -31.27 5.38
N ALA A 191 -1.13 -31.20 4.75
CA ALA A 191 -1.80 -32.35 4.14
C ALA A 191 -0.98 -32.98 3.01
N LEU A 192 -0.37 -32.17 2.14
CA LEU A 192 0.49 -32.65 1.06
C LEU A 192 1.76 -33.31 1.59
N ARG A 193 2.40 -32.73 2.62
CA ARG A 193 3.55 -33.35 3.30
C ARG A 193 3.16 -34.67 3.98
N PHE A 194 1.99 -34.71 4.59
CA PHE A 194 1.44 -35.92 5.20
C PHE A 194 1.08 -36.99 4.15
N ASN A 195 0.53 -36.59 3.00
CA ASN A 195 0.26 -37.48 1.87
C ASN A 195 1.55 -38.00 1.20
N GLN A 196 2.60 -37.17 1.13
CA GLN A 196 3.93 -37.61 0.68
C GLN A 196 4.52 -38.67 1.63
N ALA A 197 4.31 -38.53 2.94
CA ALA A 197 4.73 -39.54 3.91
C ALA A 197 3.97 -40.88 3.75
N ARG A 198 2.78 -40.87 3.13
CA ARG A 198 1.98 -42.06 2.83
C ARG A 198 2.00 -42.50 1.37
N SER A 199 2.94 -41.98 0.56
CA SER A 199 3.12 -42.40 -0.83
C SER A 199 1.88 -42.22 -1.72
N ILE A 200 1.13 -41.13 -1.52
CA ILE A 200 0.12 -40.68 -2.48
C ILE A 200 0.74 -39.58 -3.34
N LEU A 201 0.82 -39.82 -4.64
CA LEU A 201 1.36 -38.88 -5.63
C LEU A 201 0.22 -38.14 -6.29
N VAL A 202 -0.02 -36.90 -5.84
CA VAL A 202 -0.99 -36.00 -6.46
C VAL A 202 -0.41 -35.48 -7.77
N LEU A 203 -1.01 -35.88 -8.89
CA LEU A 203 -0.66 -35.31 -10.18
C LEU A 203 -1.27 -33.90 -10.30
N PRO A 204 -0.51 -32.90 -10.77
CA PRO A 204 -1.03 -31.56 -10.96
C PRO A 204 -2.16 -31.58 -12.00
N LEU A 205 -3.29 -30.93 -11.66
CA LEU A 205 -4.45 -30.81 -12.54
C LEU A 205 -4.04 -30.12 -13.86
N ALA A 206 -4.46 -30.67 -14.99
CA ALA A 206 -4.20 -30.04 -16.29
C ALA A 206 -4.87 -28.65 -16.34
N PRO A 207 -4.19 -27.62 -16.90
CA PRO A 207 -4.76 -26.27 -16.97
C PRO A 207 -6.05 -26.27 -17.80
N GLY A 208 -7.18 -25.92 -17.18
CA GLY A 208 -8.47 -25.75 -17.86
C GLY A 208 -9.61 -26.66 -17.39
N GLN A 209 -9.36 -27.62 -16.49
CA GLN A 209 -10.45 -28.39 -15.88
C GLN A 209 -11.05 -27.67 -14.66
N PRO A 210 -12.39 -27.68 -14.49
CA PRO A 210 -13.02 -27.13 -13.30
C PRO A 210 -12.50 -27.86 -12.06
N SER A 211 -12.17 -27.10 -11.01
CA SER A 211 -11.85 -27.68 -9.71
C SER A 211 -12.97 -28.60 -9.28
N LEU A 212 -12.66 -29.88 -9.10
CA LEU A 212 -13.63 -30.88 -8.70
C LEU A 212 -14.26 -30.53 -7.34
N GLU A 213 -15.56 -30.75 -7.23
CA GLU A 213 -16.34 -30.50 -6.02
C GLU A 213 -15.84 -31.32 -4.81
N HIS A 214 -15.17 -32.44 -5.07
CA HIS A 214 -14.64 -33.35 -4.07
C HIS A 214 -13.11 -33.25 -4.00
N HIS A 215 -12.60 -32.83 -2.85
CA HIS A 215 -11.18 -32.71 -2.56
C HIS A 215 -10.82 -33.56 -1.34
N PRO A 216 -9.58 -34.06 -1.24
CA PRO A 216 -9.14 -34.73 -0.03
C PRO A 216 -9.23 -33.77 1.17
N THR A 217 -9.88 -34.24 2.24
CA THR A 217 -10.05 -33.48 3.49
C THR A 217 -9.26 -34.14 4.60
N LEU A 218 -8.61 -33.34 5.43
CA LEU A 218 -8.07 -33.78 6.71
C LEU A 218 -9.07 -33.52 7.82
N SER A 219 -9.23 -34.51 8.70
CA SER A 219 -9.91 -34.33 9.98
C SER A 219 -9.09 -33.40 10.89
N ASN A 220 -9.77 -32.73 11.83
CA ASN A 220 -9.14 -31.91 12.86
C ASN A 220 -8.64 -32.73 14.07
N ASP A 221 -8.66 -34.06 13.97
CA ASP A 221 -8.14 -34.96 15.01
C ASP A 221 -6.61 -34.84 15.17
N ASP A 222 -6.09 -35.23 16.33
CA ASP A 222 -4.64 -35.33 16.58
C ASP A 222 -4.27 -36.81 16.88
N PRO A 223 -3.62 -37.53 15.95
CA PRO A 223 -3.12 -37.08 14.65
C PRO A 223 -4.23 -36.92 13.58
N PRO A 224 -4.04 -36.04 12.57
CA PRO A 224 -5.05 -35.76 11.56
C PRO A 224 -5.25 -36.98 10.64
N ARG A 225 -6.51 -37.39 10.49
CA ARG A 225 -6.91 -38.50 9.61
C ARG A 225 -7.33 -37.98 8.24
N LEU A 226 -6.98 -38.71 7.19
CA LEU A 226 -7.23 -38.38 5.80
C LEU A 226 -8.53 -39.03 5.30
N SER A 227 -9.35 -38.24 4.62
CA SER A 227 -10.44 -38.74 3.78
C SER A 227 -10.21 -38.32 2.33
N VAL A 228 -10.20 -39.28 1.41
CA VAL A 228 -9.92 -39.05 -0.01
C VAL A 228 -11.11 -39.53 -0.83
N PRO A 229 -11.53 -38.82 -1.88
CA PRO A 229 -12.54 -39.34 -2.78
C PRO A 229 -11.95 -40.48 -3.63
N MET A 230 -12.70 -41.56 -3.82
CA MET A 230 -12.26 -42.75 -4.55
C MET A 230 -13.21 -43.13 -5.68
N LEU A 231 -12.63 -43.51 -6.81
CA LEU A 231 -13.32 -43.95 -8.01
C LEU A 231 -13.17 -45.48 -8.15
N PHE A 232 -14.29 -46.18 -8.15
CA PHE A 232 -14.35 -47.63 -8.32
C PHE A 232 -14.67 -47.90 -9.79
N LEU A 233 -13.80 -48.64 -10.47
CA LEU A 233 -13.88 -48.90 -11.91
C LEU A 233 -14.32 -50.34 -12.16
N TYR A 234 -15.33 -50.52 -13.00
CA TYR A 234 -15.89 -51.80 -13.43
C TYR A 234 -15.64 -51.99 -14.94
N PRO A 235 -14.42 -52.35 -15.35
CA PRO A 235 -14.03 -52.33 -16.76
C PRO A 235 -14.79 -53.35 -17.62
N GLN A 236 -15.35 -54.41 -17.05
CA GLN A 236 -16.17 -55.40 -17.76
C GLN A 236 -17.42 -54.77 -18.40
N TYR A 237 -18.02 -53.80 -17.71
CA TYR A 237 -19.26 -53.14 -18.14
C TYR A 237 -19.07 -51.65 -18.44
N SER A 238 -17.82 -51.16 -18.42
CA SER A 238 -17.48 -49.74 -18.58
C SER A 238 -18.27 -48.81 -17.63
N GLN A 239 -18.48 -49.27 -16.39
CA GLN A 239 -19.15 -48.50 -15.34
C GLN A 239 -18.14 -47.99 -14.32
N SER A 240 -18.52 -46.92 -13.61
CA SER A 240 -17.72 -46.38 -12.52
C SER A 240 -18.59 -45.74 -11.45
N ASP A 241 -18.21 -45.92 -10.18
CA ASP A 241 -18.87 -45.30 -9.03
C ASP A 241 -17.87 -44.43 -8.26
N ILE A 242 -18.34 -43.29 -7.73
CA ILE A 242 -17.52 -42.36 -6.94
C ILE A 242 -17.97 -42.38 -5.49
N ILE A 243 -17.03 -42.65 -4.58
CA ILE A 243 -17.18 -42.43 -3.15
C ILE A 243 -16.54 -41.10 -2.81
N SER A 244 -17.35 -40.10 -2.45
CA SER A 244 -16.89 -38.72 -2.22
C SER A 244 -15.95 -38.55 -1.03
N SER A 245 -16.06 -39.41 -0.01
CA SER A 245 -15.23 -39.35 1.19
C SER A 245 -14.92 -40.75 1.69
N PHE A 246 -13.73 -41.26 1.37
CA PHE A 246 -13.23 -42.52 1.87
C PHE A 246 -12.18 -42.28 2.96
N HIS A 247 -12.49 -42.73 4.18
CA HIS A 247 -11.64 -42.54 5.35
C HIS A 247 -10.49 -43.57 5.38
N GLU A 248 -9.31 -43.14 5.87
CA GLU A 248 -8.09 -43.95 5.80
C GLU A 248 -8.14 -45.30 6.51
N ASP A 249 -8.87 -45.38 7.63
CA ASP A 249 -8.99 -46.60 8.46
C ASP A 249 -10.13 -47.52 8.02
N THR A 250 -11.00 -47.06 7.12
CA THR A 250 -12.14 -47.85 6.66
C THR A 250 -11.64 -48.94 5.70
N ARG A 251 -12.25 -50.12 5.78
CA ARG A 251 -11.91 -51.22 4.89
C ARG A 251 -12.65 -51.07 3.57
N PHE A 252 -12.02 -51.52 2.49
CA PHE A 252 -12.67 -51.57 1.17
C PHE A 252 -13.92 -52.46 1.17
N THR A 253 -13.94 -53.51 1.98
CA THR A 253 -15.09 -54.41 2.12
C THR A 253 -16.31 -53.70 2.67
N ASP A 254 -16.15 -52.78 3.62
CA ASP A 254 -17.25 -52.13 4.30
C ASP A 254 -18.03 -51.23 3.32
N HIS A 255 -17.31 -50.56 2.41
CA HIS A 255 -17.93 -49.82 1.32
C HIS A 255 -18.53 -50.73 0.24
N LEU A 256 -17.85 -51.82 -0.12
CA LEU A 256 -18.38 -52.78 -1.09
C LEU A 256 -19.64 -53.51 -0.59
N GLU A 257 -19.79 -53.74 0.72
CA GLU A 257 -20.99 -54.31 1.32
C GLU A 257 -22.21 -53.38 1.14
N VAL A 258 -21.99 -52.08 1.22
CA VAL A 258 -23.03 -51.06 0.98
C VAL A 258 -23.37 -50.97 -0.51
N MET A 259 -22.36 -51.04 -1.38
CA MET A 259 -22.56 -50.96 -2.84
C MET A 259 -23.15 -52.24 -3.45
N PHE A 260 -22.74 -53.41 -2.93
CA PHE A 260 -23.14 -54.75 -3.39
C PHE A 260 -23.69 -55.57 -2.21
N PRO A 261 -24.89 -55.23 -1.71
CA PRO A 261 -25.47 -55.92 -0.56
C PRO A 261 -25.77 -57.40 -0.88
N PRO A 262 -25.47 -58.35 0.04
CA PRO A 262 -25.66 -59.78 -0.21
C PRO A 262 -27.12 -60.20 -0.37
N GLU A 263 -28.06 -59.49 0.26
CA GLU A 263 -29.51 -59.75 0.20
C GLU A 263 -30.30 -58.59 -0.45
N GLY A 264 -29.64 -57.72 -1.24
CA GLY A 264 -30.27 -56.53 -1.83
C GLY A 264 -30.49 -56.58 -3.34
N THR A 265 -31.00 -55.49 -3.88
CA THR A 265 -31.13 -55.28 -5.33
C THR A 265 -29.76 -55.11 -5.97
N ARG A 266 -29.45 -55.98 -6.93
CA ARG A 266 -28.22 -55.89 -7.71
C ARG A 266 -28.23 -54.63 -8.60
N PRO A 267 -27.07 -54.05 -8.92
CA PRO A 267 -26.99 -52.98 -9.89
C PRO A 267 -27.57 -53.43 -11.24
N GLY A 268 -28.38 -52.60 -11.89
CA GLY A 268 -29.07 -52.95 -13.13
C GLY A 268 -28.15 -53.26 -14.33
N TRP A 269 -26.87 -52.89 -14.23
CA TRP A 269 -25.85 -53.19 -15.23
C TRP A 269 -25.20 -54.57 -15.03
N ASP A 270 -25.34 -55.22 -13.87
CA ASP A 270 -24.79 -56.56 -13.62
C ASP A 270 -25.74 -57.65 -14.14
N LEU A 271 -25.74 -57.82 -15.46
CA LEU A 271 -26.62 -58.76 -16.16
C LEU A 271 -26.37 -60.24 -15.77
N GLN A 272 -25.12 -60.59 -15.46
CA GLN A 272 -24.72 -61.96 -15.12
C GLN A 272 -24.84 -62.26 -13.62
N GLY A 273 -24.86 -61.23 -12.77
CA GLY A 273 -24.92 -61.42 -11.33
C GLY A 273 -23.58 -61.82 -10.70
N ASP A 274 -22.48 -61.54 -11.39
CA ASP A 274 -21.14 -61.98 -10.99
C ASP A 274 -20.50 -61.05 -9.95
N TYR A 275 -21.04 -59.84 -9.79
CA TYR A 275 -20.55 -58.81 -8.87
C TYR A 275 -21.05 -59.02 -7.44
N VAL A 276 -20.70 -60.19 -6.88
CA VAL A 276 -20.98 -60.55 -5.48
C VAL A 276 -19.73 -60.34 -4.64
N LEU A 277 -19.86 -59.71 -3.46
CA LEU A 277 -18.75 -59.39 -2.56
C LEU A 277 -17.75 -60.55 -2.30
N SER A 278 -18.23 -61.79 -2.19
CA SER A 278 -17.39 -62.97 -1.99
C SER A 278 -16.49 -63.28 -3.20
N ASN A 279 -16.98 -62.94 -4.39
CA ASN A 279 -16.38 -63.15 -5.70
C ASN A 279 -15.59 -61.94 -6.20
N LEU A 280 -15.68 -60.78 -5.57
CA LEU A 280 -14.94 -59.59 -6.00
C LEU A 280 -13.46 -59.63 -5.59
N VAL A 281 -12.62 -59.06 -6.46
CA VAL A 281 -11.21 -58.75 -6.23
C VAL A 281 -10.99 -57.30 -6.62
N LEU A 282 -10.20 -56.59 -5.80
CA LEU A 282 -9.83 -55.22 -6.08
C LEU A 282 -8.34 -55.11 -6.38
N TYR A 283 -8.02 -54.22 -7.31
CA TYR A 283 -6.68 -53.92 -7.77
C TYR A 283 -6.43 -52.42 -7.82
N ALA A 284 -5.26 -51.99 -7.36
CA ALA A 284 -4.77 -50.62 -7.52
C ALA A 284 -3.46 -50.60 -8.30
N SER A 285 -3.24 -49.56 -9.09
CA SER A 285 -1.98 -49.33 -9.80
C SER A 285 -1.18 -48.21 -9.16
N THR A 286 0.14 -48.39 -9.04
CA THR A 286 1.07 -47.32 -8.65
C THR A 286 1.59 -46.56 -9.87
N LYS A 287 2.25 -45.42 -9.65
CA LYS A 287 2.96 -44.64 -10.69
C LYS A 287 3.91 -45.45 -11.54
N ARG A 288 4.62 -46.40 -10.93
CA ARG A 288 5.51 -47.31 -11.64
C ARG A 288 4.78 -48.47 -12.35
N LYS A 289 3.46 -48.33 -12.54
CA LYS A 289 2.55 -49.35 -13.09
C LYS A 289 2.64 -50.68 -12.33
N ARG A 290 2.92 -50.66 -11.01
CA ARG A 290 2.84 -51.89 -10.20
C ARG A 290 1.39 -52.17 -9.87
N LEU A 291 0.97 -53.43 -10.01
CA LEU A 291 -0.38 -53.85 -9.69
C LEU A 291 -0.42 -54.42 -8.27
N LEU A 292 -1.17 -53.77 -7.38
CA LEU A 292 -1.36 -54.17 -5.98
C LEU A 292 -2.72 -54.83 -5.83
N LYS A 293 -2.73 -56.08 -5.36
CA LYS A 293 -3.97 -56.79 -5.01
C LYS A 293 -4.40 -56.33 -3.61
N ILE A 294 -5.61 -55.83 -3.50
CA ILE A 294 -6.19 -55.35 -2.25
C ILE A 294 -6.88 -56.53 -1.56
N GLY A 295 -6.55 -56.72 -0.28
CA GLY A 295 -7.11 -57.81 0.52
C GLY A 295 -8.48 -57.45 1.10
N LYS A 296 -9.22 -58.44 1.61
CA LYS A 296 -10.51 -58.18 2.27
C LYS A 296 -10.38 -57.36 3.57
N LYS A 297 -9.22 -57.37 4.21
CA LYS A 297 -8.98 -56.68 5.49
C LYS A 297 -8.14 -55.41 5.36
N THR A 298 -7.68 -55.09 4.16
CA THR A 298 -6.78 -53.94 3.96
C THR A 298 -7.56 -52.64 4.05
N THR A 299 -7.02 -51.68 4.76
CA THR A 299 -7.50 -50.30 4.80
C THR A 299 -6.85 -49.47 3.70
N LEU A 300 -7.32 -48.24 3.49
CA LEU A 300 -6.64 -47.31 2.59
C LEU A 300 -5.23 -46.98 3.11
N ALA A 301 -5.05 -46.85 4.43
CA ALA A 301 -3.74 -46.66 5.04
C ALA A 301 -2.77 -47.82 4.72
N ASP A 302 -3.24 -49.07 4.83
CA ASP A 302 -2.43 -50.25 4.47
C ASP A 302 -2.06 -50.26 2.98
N LEU A 303 -3.00 -49.88 2.11
CA LEU A 303 -2.77 -49.81 0.66
C LEU A 303 -1.70 -48.75 0.33
N CYS A 304 -1.78 -47.58 0.94
CA CYS A 304 -0.79 -46.51 0.82
C CYS A 304 0.60 -46.97 1.28
N ASN A 305 0.69 -47.63 2.43
CA ASN A 305 1.94 -48.20 2.94
C ASN A 305 2.52 -49.26 2.00
N ASN A 306 1.68 -50.11 1.41
CA ASN A 306 2.10 -51.13 0.44
C ASN A 306 2.51 -50.53 -0.91
N ALA A 307 1.93 -49.39 -1.27
CA ALA A 307 2.27 -48.64 -2.49
C ALA A 307 3.59 -47.88 -2.37
N ALA A 308 4.09 -47.66 -1.16
CA ALA A 308 5.33 -46.96 -0.91
C ALA A 308 6.53 -47.60 -1.60
N ALA A 309 7.46 -46.76 -2.06
CA ALA A 309 8.77 -47.20 -2.52
C ALA A 309 9.55 -47.82 -1.36
N LYS A 310 10.28 -48.90 -1.66
CA LYS A 310 11.23 -49.48 -0.70
C LYS A 310 12.42 -48.55 -0.52
N THR A 311 13.05 -48.59 0.66
CA THR A 311 14.23 -47.78 0.99
C THR A 311 15.33 -47.97 -0.07
N GLY A 312 15.61 -46.93 -0.85
CA GLY A 312 16.62 -46.94 -1.93
C GLY A 312 16.06 -47.03 -3.36
N GLU A 313 14.74 -47.20 -3.54
CA GLU A 313 14.09 -47.13 -4.85
C GLU A 313 13.56 -45.71 -5.16
N PRO A 314 13.41 -45.34 -6.45
CA PRO A 314 12.78 -44.07 -6.83
C PRO A 314 11.34 -43.99 -6.31
N VAL A 315 10.89 -42.77 -6.01
CA VAL A 315 9.56 -42.47 -5.44
C VAL A 315 8.44 -43.19 -6.21
N ASP A 316 7.73 -44.06 -5.50
CA ASP A 316 6.58 -44.85 -5.98
C ASP A 316 5.42 -44.66 -5.01
N GLY A 317 4.21 -44.73 -5.53
CA GLY A 317 3.01 -44.39 -4.78
C GLY A 317 1.74 -44.54 -5.60
N LEU A 318 0.60 -44.43 -4.93
CA LEU A 318 -0.70 -44.38 -5.61
C LEU A 318 -0.83 -43.04 -6.33
N GLU A 319 -1.26 -43.08 -7.59
CA GLU A 319 -1.50 -41.86 -8.37
C GLU A 319 -2.91 -41.36 -8.11
N MET A 320 -3.01 -40.09 -7.69
CA MET A 320 -4.28 -39.39 -7.62
C MET A 320 -4.42 -38.58 -8.91
N VAL A 321 -5.31 -39.07 -9.78
CA VAL A 321 -5.62 -38.45 -11.08
C VAL A 321 -6.93 -37.69 -10.90
N ASP A 322 -6.96 -36.44 -11.34
CA ASP A 322 -8.14 -35.58 -11.27
C ASP A 322 -8.78 -35.63 -9.87
N GLY A 323 -7.99 -35.42 -8.81
CA GLY A 323 -8.51 -35.33 -7.44
C GLY A 323 -8.99 -36.63 -6.78
N HIS A 324 -9.01 -37.78 -7.47
CA HIS A 324 -9.51 -39.05 -6.96
C HIS A 324 -8.47 -40.17 -7.04
N LEU A 325 -8.56 -41.16 -6.15
CA LEU A 325 -7.82 -42.43 -6.29
C LEU A 325 -8.69 -43.45 -7.02
N SER A 326 -8.13 -44.13 -8.02
CA SER A 326 -8.85 -45.16 -8.77
C SER A 326 -8.53 -46.58 -8.27
N VAL A 327 -9.57 -47.39 -8.09
CA VAL A 327 -9.47 -48.81 -7.78
C VAL A 327 -10.30 -49.60 -8.78
N VAL A 328 -9.73 -50.66 -9.32
CA VAL A 328 -10.40 -51.55 -10.28
C VAL A 328 -11.03 -52.71 -9.54
N VAL A 329 -12.32 -52.96 -9.80
CA VAL A 329 -13.10 -54.03 -9.18
C VAL A 329 -13.54 -55.04 -10.22
N LEU A 330 -13.17 -56.30 -10.01
CA LEU A 330 -13.36 -57.41 -10.95
C LEU A 330 -13.92 -58.64 -10.24
N PRO A 331 -14.77 -59.45 -10.89
CA PRO A 331 -15.13 -60.77 -10.41
C PRO A 331 -13.94 -61.74 -10.60
N LYS A 332 -13.76 -62.69 -9.67
CA LYS A 332 -12.74 -63.74 -9.78
C LYS A 332 -13.05 -64.63 -10.97
N GLY A 333 -12.00 -65.07 -11.65
CA GLY A 333 -12.11 -66.07 -12.71
C GLY A 333 -11.42 -65.64 -13.99
N THR A 334 -12.12 -65.76 -15.11
CA THR A 334 -11.61 -65.44 -16.45
C THR A 334 -11.43 -63.94 -16.65
N VAL A 335 -12.40 -63.12 -16.21
CA VAL A 335 -12.37 -61.66 -16.35
C VAL A 335 -11.17 -61.04 -15.62
N GLU A 336 -10.87 -61.50 -14.39
CA GLU A 336 -9.68 -61.09 -13.64
C GLU A 336 -8.39 -61.37 -14.42
N LYS A 337 -8.23 -62.58 -14.97
CA LYS A 337 -7.03 -63.00 -15.71
C LYS A 337 -6.85 -62.20 -16.99
N ASP A 338 -7.91 -62.08 -17.80
CA ASP A 338 -7.88 -61.36 -19.06
C ASP A 338 -7.53 -59.88 -18.87
N TRP A 339 -8.07 -59.27 -17.80
CA TRP A 339 -7.75 -57.89 -17.47
C TRP A 339 -6.30 -57.72 -17.00
N ILE A 340 -5.80 -58.61 -16.14
CA ILE A 340 -4.40 -58.59 -15.68
C ILE A 340 -3.43 -58.73 -16.86
N ASP A 341 -3.72 -59.61 -17.82
CA ASP A 341 -2.84 -59.81 -18.96
C ASP A 341 -2.85 -58.61 -19.91
N LYS A 342 -4.02 -57.99 -20.16
CA LYS A 342 -4.11 -56.69 -20.87
C LYS A 342 -3.31 -55.60 -20.16
N PHE A 343 -3.39 -55.53 -18.83
CA PHE A 343 -2.65 -54.54 -18.04
C PHE A 343 -1.12 -54.76 -18.13
N LYS A 344 -0.65 -56.01 -18.10
CA LYS A 344 0.78 -56.33 -18.29
C LYS A 344 1.29 -55.93 -19.67
N ILE A 345 0.47 -56.11 -20.72
CA ILE A 345 0.82 -55.67 -22.08
C ILE A 345 0.97 -54.14 -22.12
N GLN A 346 0.04 -53.39 -21.54
CA GLN A 346 0.12 -51.92 -21.44
C GLN A 346 1.26 -51.39 -20.55
N ARG A 347 1.81 -52.25 -19.68
CA ARG A 347 2.98 -51.93 -18.87
C ARG A 347 4.30 -52.09 -19.63
N GLY A 348 4.37 -53.06 -20.53
CA GLY A 348 5.59 -53.41 -21.28
C GLY A 348 5.82 -52.62 -22.58
N GLY A 349 4.82 -51.85 -23.02
CA GLY A 349 4.95 -50.86 -24.10
C GLY A 349 5.22 -49.46 -23.55
#